data_AF-A0A935PSW3-F1
#
_entry.id   AF-A0A935PSW3-F1
#
_cell.length_a   1.000
_cell.length_b   1.000
_cell.length_c   1.000
_cell.angle_alpha   90.00
_cell.angle_beta   90.00
_cell.angle_gamma   90.00
#
_symmetry.space_group_name_H-M   'P 1'
#
loop_
_entity.id
_entity.type
_entity.pdbx_description
1 polymer ?
#
loop_
_entity_poly.entity_id
_entity_poly.type
_entity_poly.pdbx_seq_one_letter_code
_entity_poly.pdbx_strand_id
1 'polypeptide(L)'
;MNEPSDADRLAFEEEARELRGMFVSARQADLARLESALAAGDFATVRAVGHVFRGSGGTFGYPEASRLGAELEDAAGRADGPSARALADALAACLAAAP
;
A
#
# COMPACT_ATOMS: atom_id res chain seq x y z
N MET A 1 33.69 19.77 5.02
CA MET A 1 32.42 19.09 4.75
C MET A 1 32.58 17.71 5.38
N ASN A 2 31.93 17.43 6.51
CA ASN A 2 31.99 16.08 7.08
C ASN A 2 31.03 15.22 6.26
N GLU A 3 31.57 14.28 5.50
CA GLU A 3 30.72 13.22 4.93
C GLU A 3 30.20 12.35 6.06
N PRO A 4 28.93 11.92 6.00
CA PRO A 4 28.39 10.96 6.94
C PRO A 4 29.21 9.66 6.88
N SER A 5 29.54 9.10 8.04
CA SER A 5 30.29 7.85 8.11
C SER A 5 29.44 6.67 7.62
N ASP A 6 30.07 5.54 7.29
CA ASP A 6 29.34 4.33 6.91
C ASP A 6 28.38 3.84 8.02
N ALA A 7 28.69 4.14 9.29
CA ALA A 7 27.80 3.84 10.42
C ALA A 7 26.54 4.70 10.42
N ASP A 8 26.65 5.99 10.04
CA ASP A 8 25.50 6.90 9.95
C ASP A 8 24.57 6.50 8.80
N ARG A 9 25.14 6.03 7.67
CA ARG A 9 24.36 5.50 6.54
C ARG A 9 23.61 4.22 6.92
N LEU A 10 24.28 3.29 7.61
CA LEU A 10 23.66 2.04 8.03
C LEU A 10 22.51 2.26 9.02
N ALA A 11 22.69 3.17 9.99
CA ALA A 11 21.64 3.51 10.96
C ALA A 11 20.39 4.11 10.27
N PHE A 12 20.59 4.98 9.28
CA PHE A 12 19.48 5.52 8.49
C PHE A 12 18.76 4.44 7.67
N GLU A 13 19.48 3.49 7.09
CA GLU A 13 18.89 2.37 6.36
C GLU A 13 18.09 1.43 7.27
N GLU A 14 18.57 1.17 8.50
CA GLU A 14 17.86 0.38 9.51
C GLU A 14 16.56 1.06 9.95
N GLU A 15 16.59 2.36 10.25
CA GLU A 15 15.39 3.14 10.61
C GLU A 15 14.38 3.17 9.45
N ALA A 16 14.85 3.36 8.21
CA ALA A 16 14.00 3.28 7.03
C ALA A 16 13.38 1.88 6.85
N ARG A 17 14.11 0.81 7.18
CA ARG A 17 13.62 -0.57 7.12
C ARG A 17 12.53 -0.83 8.15
N GLU A 18 12.70 -0.33 9.38
CA GLU A 18 11.67 -0.44 10.42
C GLU A 18 10.39 0.28 10.02
N LEU A 19 10.49 1.51 9.49
CA LEU A 19 9.34 2.28 9.01
C LEU A 19 8.60 1.56 7.86
N ARG A 20 9.34 0.94 6.92
CA ARG A 20 8.73 0.10 5.87
C ARG A 20 8.02 -1.12 6.46
N GLY A 21 8.59 -1.78 7.46
CA GLY A 21 7.96 -2.91 8.14
C GLY A 21 6.66 -2.52 8.85
N MET A 22 6.66 -1.39 9.56
CA MET A 22 5.45 -0.82 10.18
C MET A 22 4.39 -0.46 9.15
N PHE A 23 4.80 0.10 8.01
CA PHE A 23 3.90 0.38 6.89
C PHE A 23 3.24 -0.89 6.38
N VAL A 24 4.01 -1.94 6.07
CA VAL A 24 3.46 -3.22 5.57
C VAL A 24 2.49 -3.84 6.58
N SER A 25 2.84 -3.86 7.87
CA SER A 25 1.95 -4.37 8.92
C SER A 25 0.63 -3.58 8.98
N ALA A 26 0.69 -2.24 8.93
CA ALA A 26 -0.50 -1.41 8.90
C ALA A 26 -1.35 -1.66 7.63
N ARG A 27 -0.72 -1.92 6.48
CA ARG A 27 -1.41 -2.21 5.23
C ARG A 27 -2.02 -3.61 5.18
N GLN A 28 -1.50 -4.59 5.91
CA GLN A 28 -2.13 -5.92 6.02
C GLN A 28 -3.55 -5.84 6.61
N ALA A 29 -3.75 -5.00 7.63
CA ALA A 29 -5.07 -4.75 8.18
C ALA A 29 -6.00 -4.09 7.16
N ASP A 30 -5.48 -3.17 6.35
CA ASP A 30 -6.24 -2.53 5.27
C ASP A 30 -6.62 -3.52 4.16
N LEU A 31 -5.74 -4.46 3.79
CA LEU A 31 -6.04 -5.52 2.82
C LEU A 31 -7.17 -6.44 3.32
N ALA A 32 -7.14 -6.88 4.58
CA ALA A 32 -8.21 -7.68 5.16
C ALA A 32 -9.56 -6.94 5.17
N ARG A 33 -9.52 -5.62 5.43
CA ARG A 33 -10.68 -4.74 5.36
C ARG A 33 -11.18 -4.59 3.92
N LEU A 34 -10.28 -4.50 2.95
CA LEU A 34 -10.58 -4.44 1.53
C LEU A 34 -11.26 -5.72 1.04
N GLU A 35 -10.76 -6.90 1.43
CA GLU A 35 -11.35 -8.18 1.10
C GLU A 35 -12.79 -8.31 1.61
N SER A 36 -13.01 -7.89 2.86
CA SER A 36 -14.32 -7.89 3.51
C SER A 36 -15.28 -6.91 2.82
N ALA A 37 -14.81 -5.71 2.49
CA ALA A 37 -15.59 -4.69 1.80
C ALA A 37 -16.00 -5.15 0.39
N LEU A 38 -15.09 -5.78 -0.35
CA LEU A 38 -15.38 -6.36 -1.67
C LEU A 38 -16.42 -7.49 -1.58
N ALA A 39 -16.33 -8.35 -0.56
CA ALA A 39 -17.32 -9.41 -0.34
C ALA A 39 -18.72 -8.86 0.02
N ALA A 40 -18.77 -7.73 0.73
CA ALA A 40 -20.00 -7.05 1.12
C ALA A 40 -20.55 -6.10 0.05
N GLY A 41 -19.82 -5.85 -1.05
CA GLY A 41 -20.18 -4.83 -2.05
C GLY A 41 -20.05 -3.39 -1.53
N ASP A 42 -19.30 -3.16 -0.46
CA ASP A 42 -19.07 -1.85 0.14
C ASP A 42 -17.96 -1.08 -0.60
N PHE A 43 -18.33 -0.55 -1.77
CA PHE A 43 -17.42 0.25 -2.60
C PHE A 43 -16.96 1.55 -1.94
N ALA A 44 -17.68 2.06 -0.93
CA ALA A 44 -17.24 3.24 -0.19
C ALA A 44 -15.99 2.93 0.63
N THR A 45 -15.98 1.78 1.33
CA THR A 45 -14.79 1.32 2.05
C THR A 45 -13.67 0.94 1.08
N VAL A 46 -13.95 0.27 -0.04
CA VAL A 46 -12.93 -0.06 -1.06
C VAL A 46 -12.24 1.21 -1.57
N ARG A 47 -13.02 2.26 -1.87
CA ARG A 47 -12.51 3.54 -2.32
C ARG A 47 -11.64 4.23 -1.27
N ALA A 48 -12.08 4.23 0.00
CA ALA A 48 -11.33 4.83 1.10
C ALA A 48 -9.96 4.15 1.28
N VAL A 49 -9.90 2.83 1.19
CA VAL A 49 -8.65 2.08 1.27
C VAL A 49 -7.75 2.38 0.06
N GLY A 50 -8.31 2.39 -1.16
CA GLY A 50 -7.55 2.77 -2.37
C GLY A 50 -6.92 4.16 -2.25
N HIS A 51 -7.66 5.14 -1.71
CA HIS A 51 -7.16 6.48 -1.44
C HIS A 51 -5.97 6.50 -0.46
N VAL A 52 -6.03 5.71 0.61
CA VAL A 52 -4.91 5.57 1.57
C VAL A 52 -3.67 5.00 0.89
N PHE A 53 -3.83 3.96 0.08
CA PHE A 53 -2.71 3.35 -0.65
C PHE A 53 -2.08 4.30 -1.67
N ARG A 54 -2.92 5.02 -2.42
CA ARG A 54 -2.48 6.08 -3.34
C ARG A 54 -1.60 7.10 -2.62
N GLY A 55 -2.01 7.57 -1.45
CA GLY A 55 -1.29 8.61 -0.70
C GLY A 55 -0.06 8.13 0.06
N SER A 56 0.02 6.84 0.42
CA SER A 56 1.06 6.33 1.32
C SER A 56 2.15 5.53 0.62
N GLY A 57 1.87 4.87 -0.52
CA GLY A 57 2.87 4.04 -1.20
C GLY A 57 4.13 4.79 -1.65
N GLY A 58 3.99 6.00 -2.19
CA GLY A 58 5.14 6.78 -2.69
C GLY A 58 6.14 7.19 -1.61
N THR A 59 5.65 7.52 -0.40
CA THR A 59 6.47 7.98 0.72
C THR A 59 7.34 6.88 1.32
N PHE A 60 6.92 5.61 1.20
CA PHE A 60 7.59 4.46 1.81
C PHE A 60 8.35 3.57 0.81
N GLY A 61 8.51 4.01 -0.45
CA GLY A 61 9.23 3.25 -1.48
C GLY A 61 8.41 2.23 -2.25
N TYR A 62 7.08 2.37 -2.24
CA TYR A 62 6.11 1.51 -2.94
C TYR A 62 5.34 2.29 -4.03
N PRO A 63 6.00 2.78 -5.10
CA PRO A 63 5.33 3.51 -6.16
C PRO A 63 4.27 2.66 -6.88
N GLU A 64 4.50 1.35 -7.00
CA GLU A 64 3.55 0.42 -7.59
C GLU A 64 2.27 0.30 -6.74
N ALA A 65 2.40 0.19 -5.41
CA ALA A 65 1.26 0.17 -4.50
C ALA A 65 0.46 1.48 -4.55
N SER A 66 1.14 2.62 -4.73
CA SER A 66 0.48 3.92 -4.92
C SER A 66 -0.34 3.95 -6.21
N ARG A 67 0.21 3.43 -7.31
CA ARG A 67 -0.49 3.32 -8.59
C ARG A 67 -1.70 2.39 -8.50
N LEU A 68 -1.51 1.19 -7.96
CA LEU A 68 -2.59 0.21 -7.77
C LEU A 68 -3.70 0.75 -6.87
N GLY A 69 -3.35 1.51 -5.82
CA GLY A 69 -4.31 2.19 -4.95
C GLY A 69 -5.17 3.22 -5.70
N ALA A 70 -4.58 3.98 -6.64
CA ALA A 70 -5.33 4.93 -7.47
C ALA A 70 -6.29 4.22 -8.43
N GLU A 71 -5.82 3.16 -9.10
CA GLU A 71 -6.66 2.34 -9.99
C GLU A 71 -7.81 1.68 -9.22
N LEU A 72 -7.57 1.24 -7.98
CA LEU A 72 -8.56 0.66 -7.08
C LEU A 72 -9.60 1.70 -6.62
N GLU A 73 -9.16 2.92 -6.29
CA GLU A 73 -10.04 4.05 -5.96
C GLU A 73 -11.02 4.32 -7.11
N ASP A 74 -10.51 4.34 -8.34
CA ASP A 74 -11.28 4.57 -9.56
C ASP A 74 -12.25 3.40 -9.87
N ALA A 75 -11.81 2.15 -9.74
CA ALA A 75 -12.65 0.98 -9.93
C ALA A 75 -13.81 0.93 -8.92
N ALA A 76 -13.54 1.27 -7.66
CA ALA A 76 -14.57 1.39 -6.63
C ALA A 76 -15.56 2.53 -6.93
N GLY A 77 -15.08 3.67 -7.45
CA GLY A 77 -15.93 4.77 -7.90
C GLY A 77 -16.90 4.38 -9.03
N ARG A 78 -16.52 3.40 -9.87
CA ARG A 78 -17.38 2.83 -10.91
C ARG A 78 -18.23 1.65 -10.45
N ALA A 79 -18.12 1.24 -9.18
CA ALA A 79 -18.70 0.00 -8.64
C ALA A 79 -18.31 -1.26 -9.45
N ASP A 80 -17.10 -1.27 -10.02
CA ASP A 80 -16.57 -2.38 -10.80
C ASP A 80 -15.91 -3.41 -9.87
N GLY A 81 -16.74 -4.28 -9.29
CA GLY A 81 -16.32 -5.35 -8.37
C GLY A 81 -15.22 -6.27 -8.93
N PRO A 82 -15.35 -6.81 -10.15
CA PRO A 82 -14.31 -7.64 -10.76
C PRO A 82 -12.96 -6.93 -10.86
N SER A 83 -12.94 -5.69 -11.38
CA SER A 83 -11.70 -4.92 -11.49
C SER A 83 -11.13 -4.57 -10.11
N ALA A 84 -11.98 -4.16 -9.16
CA ALA A 84 -11.54 -3.83 -7.80
C ALA A 84 -10.95 -5.04 -7.07
N ARG A 85 -11.48 -6.26 -7.30
CA ARG A 85 -10.89 -7.50 -6.76
C ARG A 85 -9.54 -7.82 -7.39
N ALA A 86 -9.41 -7.74 -8.71
CA ALA A 86 -8.13 -7.98 -9.38
C ALA A 86 -7.04 -6.99 -8.91
N LEU A 87 -7.40 -5.72 -8.73
CA LEU A 87 -6.52 -4.68 -8.22
C LEU A 87 -6.15 -4.90 -6.75
N ALA A 88 -7.10 -5.35 -5.92
CA ALA A 88 -6.83 -5.75 -4.53
C ALA A 88 -5.80 -6.88 -4.43
N ASP A 89 -5.95 -7.91 -5.26
CA ASP A 89 -5.05 -9.07 -5.29
C ASP A 89 -3.64 -8.64 -5.75
N ALA A 90 -3.55 -7.79 -6.77
CA ALA A 90 -2.28 -7.23 -7.24
C ALA A 90 -1.60 -6.36 -6.16
N LEU A 91 -2.39 -5.58 -5.42
CA LEU A 91 -1.90 -4.74 -4.33
C LEU A 91 -1.33 -5.58 -3.18
N ALA A 92 -2.01 -6.67 -2.82
CA ALA A 92 -1.53 -7.62 -1.82
C ALA A 92 -0.20 -8.29 -2.25
N ALA A 93 -0.12 -8.73 -3.51
CA ALA A 93 1.09 -9.33 -4.06
C ALA A 93 2.28 -8.34 -4.09
N CYS A 94 2.02 -7.07 -4.43
CA CYS A 94 3.03 -6.02 -4.43
C CYS A 94 3.66 -5.81 -3.04
N LEU A 95 2.85 -5.80 -1.98
CA LEU A 95 3.33 -5.64 -0.61
C LEU A 95 4.08 -6.88 -0.10
N ALA A 96 3.69 -8.09 -0.54
CA ALA A 96 4.34 -9.34 -0.16
C ALA A 96 5.69 -9.56 -0.84
N ALA A 97 5.89 -8.99 -2.03
CA ALA A 97 7.15 -9.08 -2.79
C ALA A 97 8.23 -8.09 -2.31
N ALA A 98 7.94 -7.27 -1.30
CA ALA A 98 8.86 -6.28 -0.77
C ALA A 98 9.97 -6.96 0.07
N PRO A 99 11.25 -6.66 -0.22
CA PRO A 99 12.40 -7.27 0.46
C PRO A 99 12.62 -6.75 1.90
#